data_AF-A0A099KUC5-F1
#
_entry.id   AF-A0A099KUC5-F1
#
_cell.length_a   1.000
_cell.length_b   1.000
_cell.length_c   1.000
_cell.angle_alpha   90.00
_cell.angle_beta   90.00
_cell.angle_gamma   90.00
#
_symmetry.space_group_name_H-M   'P 1'
#
loop_
_entity.id
_entity.type
_entity.pdbx_description
1 polymer ?
#
loop_
_entity_poly.entity_id
_entity_poly.type
_entity_poly.pdbx_seq_one_letter_code
_entity_poly.pdbx_strand_id
1 'polypeptide(L)'
;MLTIAILSLSGCGTIGAYTETDRNTQVNFSQYNVDTDSYVNKQTNLKEVQTGLVSGNTLLYAAQVTLPLSGTDKSSLNITYPLWINESEIDDVEFAIDRYRQWQSQSIPNKYLLTQAVNEYVSEWMNGVTFKFGLYSTKQGQDFLSVCYEFSASKTCTFTYMIDAQNVEILADDLQKFKQESLELGS
;
A
#
# COMPACT_ATOMS: atom_id res chain seq x y z
N MET A 1 -14.19 -13.63 -53.16
CA MET A 1 -13.88 -14.26 -51.86
C MET A 1 -13.09 -13.25 -51.05
N LEU A 2 -13.60 -12.84 -49.89
CA LEU A 2 -12.95 -11.89 -48.99
C LEU A 2 -12.31 -12.71 -47.85
N THR A 3 -10.98 -12.82 -47.84
CA THR A 3 -10.23 -13.51 -46.79
C THR A 3 -10.05 -12.55 -45.61
N ILE A 4 -10.84 -12.73 -44.55
CA ILE A 4 -10.65 -12.02 -43.28
C ILE A 4 -9.55 -12.76 -42.51
N ALA A 5 -8.37 -12.16 -42.42
CA ALA A 5 -7.32 -12.61 -41.52
C ALA A 5 -7.74 -12.24 -40.08
N ILE A 6 -8.21 -13.24 -39.35
CA ILE A 6 -8.48 -13.13 -37.91
C ILE A 6 -7.12 -13.08 -37.22
N LEU A 7 -6.66 -11.87 -36.90
CA LEU A 7 -5.54 -11.64 -35.99
C LEU A 7 -6.02 -12.04 -34.59
N SER A 8 -5.79 -13.29 -34.23
CA SER A 8 -5.93 -13.79 -32.86
C SER A 8 -4.85 -13.15 -31.99
N LEU A 9 -5.15 -11.99 -31.39
CA LEU A 9 -4.41 -11.46 -30.24
C LEU A 9 -4.78 -12.29 -28.99
N SER A 10 -4.24 -13.50 -28.90
CA SER A 10 -4.20 -14.27 -27.66
C SER A 10 -2.80 -14.15 -27.05
N GLY A 11 -2.48 -12.95 -26.58
CA GLY A 11 -1.35 -12.72 -25.68
C GLY A 11 -1.84 -12.75 -24.24
N CYS A 12 -2.28 -13.92 -23.75
CA CYS A 12 -2.42 -14.11 -22.31
C CYS A 12 -1.00 -14.31 -21.78
N GLY A 13 -0.35 -13.23 -21.39
CA GLY A 13 0.97 -13.29 -20.77
C GLY A 13 0.83 -14.10 -19.49
N THR A 14 1.44 -15.29 -19.46
CA THR A 14 1.71 -16.00 -18.22
C THR A 14 2.52 -15.06 -17.34
N ILE A 15 1.96 -14.61 -16.22
CA ILE A 15 2.75 -14.00 -15.15
C ILE A 15 3.85 -15.02 -14.85
N GLY A 16 5.10 -14.63 -15.06
CA GLY A 16 6.24 -15.52 -14.91
C GLY A 16 6.23 -16.19 -13.54
N ALA A 17 6.82 -17.39 -13.45
CA ALA A 17 6.99 -18.06 -12.17
C ALA A 17 7.62 -17.09 -11.16
N TYR A 18 6.98 -16.92 -10.01
CA TYR A 18 7.48 -16.13 -8.90
C TYR A 18 7.51 -16.98 -7.64
N THR A 19 8.43 -16.67 -6.75
CA THR A 19 8.50 -17.28 -5.43
C THR A 19 7.87 -16.34 -4.42
N GLU A 20 6.99 -16.88 -3.58
CA GLU A 20 6.43 -16.18 -2.42
C GLU A 20 6.97 -16.81 -1.15
N THR A 21 7.39 -15.98 -0.21
CA THR A 21 7.74 -16.39 1.15
C THR A 21 6.98 -15.54 2.14
N ASP A 22 6.24 -16.18 3.05
CA ASP A 22 5.58 -15.46 4.15
C ASP A 22 6.64 -14.91 5.11
N ARG A 23 6.43 -13.67 5.55
CA ARG A 23 7.26 -12.98 6.54
C ARG A 23 6.41 -12.55 7.73
N ASN A 24 7.05 -12.43 8.88
CA ASN A 24 6.37 -11.90 10.06
C ASN A 24 6.35 -10.38 10.00
N THR A 25 5.19 -9.78 10.24
CA THR A 25 5.04 -8.35 10.47
C THR A 25 4.04 -8.11 11.60
N GLN A 26 4.18 -6.97 12.27
CA GLN A 26 3.18 -6.46 13.21
C GLN A 26 2.47 -5.22 12.67
N VAL A 27 2.73 -4.84 11.42
CA VAL A 27 2.07 -3.69 10.77
C VAL A 27 0.57 -3.96 10.67
N ASN A 28 -0.21 -2.97 11.07
CA ASN A 28 -1.65 -2.90 10.90
C ASN A 28 -1.99 -1.71 10.01
N PHE A 29 -3.01 -1.90 9.17
CA PHE A 29 -3.67 -0.80 8.49
C PHE A 29 -4.97 -0.46 9.21
N SER A 30 -5.21 0.83 9.44
CA SER A 30 -6.40 1.32 10.10
C SER A 30 -7.49 1.60 9.07
N GLN A 31 -8.67 1.02 9.32
CA GLN A 31 -9.88 1.20 8.52
C GLN A 31 -10.87 2.09 9.29
N TYR A 32 -11.51 3.03 8.59
CA TYR A 32 -12.61 3.79 9.17
C TYR A 32 -13.86 2.89 9.41
N ASN A 33 -14.38 2.95 10.64
CA ASN A 33 -15.62 2.31 11.05
C ASN A 33 -16.70 3.38 11.26
N VAL A 34 -17.75 3.30 10.44
CA VAL A 34 -18.87 4.25 10.45
C VAL A 34 -19.70 4.14 11.75
N ASP A 35 -19.83 2.94 12.32
CA ASP A 35 -20.69 2.71 13.48
C ASP A 35 -20.11 3.34 14.76
N THR A 36 -18.78 3.43 14.85
CA THR A 36 -18.06 3.94 16.01
C THR A 36 -17.40 5.29 15.78
N ASP A 37 -17.51 5.88 14.58
CA ASP A 37 -16.79 7.09 14.15
C ASP A 37 -15.30 7.03 14.53
N SER A 38 -14.67 5.88 14.26
CA SER A 38 -13.29 5.62 14.68
C SER A 38 -12.54 4.78 13.67
N TYR A 39 -11.21 4.74 13.81
CA TYR A 39 -10.36 3.90 12.99
C TYR A 39 -9.99 2.63 13.77
N VAL A 40 -10.16 1.47 13.13
CA VAL A 40 -9.90 0.15 13.70
C VAL A 40 -8.74 -0.50 12.97
N ASN A 41 -7.75 -0.97 13.72
CA ASN A 41 -6.58 -1.64 13.18
C ASN A 41 -6.95 -3.01 12.60
N LYS A 42 -6.41 -3.30 11.42
CA LYS A 42 -6.51 -4.55 10.69
C LYS A 42 -5.10 -5.08 10.44
N GLN A 43 -4.83 -6.26 10.98
CA GLN A 43 -3.54 -6.92 10.82
C GLN A 43 -3.22 -7.13 9.34
N THR A 44 -2.03 -6.69 8.94
CA THR A 44 -1.51 -7.02 7.63
C THR A 44 -0.79 -8.36 7.69
N ASN A 45 -0.84 -9.09 6.59
CA ASN A 45 0.10 -10.17 6.31
C ASN A 45 1.23 -9.60 5.44
N LEU A 46 2.46 -9.99 5.72
CA LEU A 46 3.62 -9.64 4.91
C LEU A 46 4.09 -10.83 4.10
N LYS A 47 4.26 -10.62 2.80
CA LYS A 47 4.92 -11.56 1.91
C LYS A 47 6.10 -10.88 1.24
N GLU A 48 7.15 -11.65 1.01
CA GLU A 48 8.24 -11.27 0.13
C GLU A 48 8.12 -12.07 -1.16
N VAL A 49 8.17 -11.37 -2.29
CA VAL A 49 7.95 -11.95 -3.60
C VAL A 49 9.11 -11.59 -4.53
N GLN A 50 9.55 -12.58 -5.32
CA GLN A 50 10.62 -12.41 -6.29
C GLN A 50 10.16 -12.95 -7.66
N THR A 51 10.41 -12.19 -8.72
CA THR A 51 10.21 -12.63 -10.11
C THR A 51 11.49 -12.47 -10.92
N GLY A 52 11.52 -13.04 -12.12
CA GLY A 52 12.50 -12.68 -13.15
C GLY A 52 12.12 -11.46 -14.00
N LEU A 53 11.01 -10.78 -13.71
CA LEU A 53 10.49 -9.66 -14.51
C LEU A 53 10.77 -8.29 -13.89
N VAL A 54 10.86 -8.21 -12.57
CA VAL A 54 11.20 -7.02 -11.79
C VAL A 54 12.47 -7.35 -11.02
N SER A 55 13.44 -6.43 -11.01
CA SER A 55 14.69 -6.63 -10.29
C SER A 55 14.45 -6.55 -8.78
N GLY A 56 15.21 -7.33 -8.01
CA GLY A 56 15.12 -7.32 -6.55
C GLY A 56 13.86 -7.98 -6.00
N ASN A 57 13.76 -8.00 -4.68
CA ASN A 57 12.62 -8.54 -3.97
C ASN A 57 11.54 -7.47 -3.77
N THR A 58 10.29 -7.90 -3.64
CA THR A 58 9.15 -7.00 -3.42
C THR A 58 8.38 -7.43 -2.18
N LEU A 59 8.18 -6.50 -1.25
CA LEU A 59 7.35 -6.70 -0.07
C LEU A 59 5.89 -6.42 -0.41
N LEU A 60 4.99 -7.30 -0.01
CA LEU A 60 3.54 -7.12 -0.04
C LEU A 60 2.98 -7.10 1.37
N TYR A 61 2.50 -5.94 1.80
CA TYR A 61 1.61 -5.85 2.95
C TYR A 61 0.16 -5.92 2.48
N ALA A 62 -0.63 -6.82 3.05
CA ALA A 62 -2.04 -6.98 2.69
C ALA A 62 -2.93 -7.09 3.93
N ALA A 63 -3.86 -6.16 4.09
CA ALA A 63 -4.95 -6.26 5.07
C ALA A 63 -6.27 -6.59 4.36
N GLN A 64 -6.98 -7.60 4.86
CA GLN A 64 -8.34 -7.89 4.42
C GLN A 64 -9.35 -7.09 5.23
N VAL A 65 -10.26 -6.46 4.51
CA VAL A 65 -11.20 -5.49 5.05
C VAL A 65 -12.58 -5.76 4.52
N THR A 66 -13.54 -5.89 5.44
CA THR A 66 -14.95 -6.04 5.11
C THR A 66 -15.63 -4.69 5.25
N LEU A 67 -16.11 -4.14 4.13
CA LEU A 67 -16.96 -2.94 4.15
C LEU A 67 -18.43 -3.36 4.17
N PRO A 68 -19.23 -2.87 5.14
CA PRO A 68 -20.68 -2.97 5.03
C PRO A 68 -21.13 -2.06 3.88
N LEU A 69 -21.86 -2.62 2.91
CA LEU A 69 -22.52 -1.80 1.91
C LEU A 69 -23.74 -1.16 2.55
N SER A 70 -23.85 0.16 2.47
CA SER A 70 -25.03 0.87 2.95
C SER A 70 -26.22 0.59 2.01
N GLY A 71 -27.15 -0.24 2.47
CA GLY A 71 -28.39 -0.61 1.77
C GLY A 71 -29.14 -1.72 2.54
N THR A 72 -30.41 -1.94 2.22
CA THR A 72 -31.27 -2.96 2.88
C THR A 72 -30.81 -4.41 2.67
N ASP A 73 -29.83 -4.64 1.78
CA ASP A 73 -29.20 -5.93 1.58
C ASP A 73 -27.96 -6.06 2.48
N LYS A 74 -27.92 -7.11 3.30
CA LYS A 74 -26.78 -7.48 4.17
C LYS A 74 -25.56 -7.98 3.37
N SER A 75 -25.28 -7.41 2.21
CA SER A 75 -24.09 -7.73 1.45
C SER A 75 -22.90 -6.95 2.02
N SER A 76 -21.77 -7.64 2.13
CA SER A 76 -20.51 -7.02 2.55
C SER A 76 -19.49 -7.21 1.43
N LEU A 77 -18.63 -6.22 1.26
CA LEU A 77 -17.60 -6.22 0.23
C LEU A 77 -16.26 -6.50 0.90
N ASN A 78 -15.63 -7.61 0.53
CA ASN A 78 -14.29 -7.94 0.99
C ASN A 78 -13.29 -7.28 0.06
N ILE A 79 -12.52 -6.35 0.61
CA ILE A 79 -11.48 -5.60 -0.08
C ILE A 79 -10.15 -6.01 0.54
N THR A 80 -9.13 -6.10 -0.28
CA THR A 80 -7.74 -6.18 0.20
C THR A 80 -7.13 -4.80 0.02
N TYR A 81 -6.49 -4.28 1.06
CA TYR A 81 -5.64 -3.10 0.98
C TYR A 81 -4.20 -3.56 0.79
N PRO A 82 -3.67 -3.53 -0.44
CA PRO A 82 -2.28 -3.88 -0.71
C PRO A 82 -1.36 -2.66 -0.55
N LEU A 83 -0.12 -2.92 -0.13
CA LEU A 83 1.03 -2.05 -0.31
C LEU A 83 2.18 -2.89 -0.86
N TRP A 84 2.58 -2.62 -2.10
CA TRP A 84 3.70 -3.30 -2.75
C TRP A 84 4.90 -2.37 -2.76
N ILE A 85 6.03 -2.82 -2.22
CA ILE A 85 7.26 -2.03 -2.11
C ILE A 85 8.40 -2.88 -2.66
N ASN A 86 8.87 -2.55 -3.85
CA ASN A 86 10.11 -3.12 -4.39
C ASN A 86 11.33 -2.53 -3.66
N GLU A 87 12.45 -3.24 -3.65
CA GLU A 87 13.74 -2.72 -3.18
C GLU A 87 14.09 -1.33 -3.72
N SER A 88 13.81 -1.06 -5.00
CA SER A 88 14.06 0.25 -5.64
C SER A 88 13.14 1.36 -5.12
N GLU A 89 12.02 1.01 -4.50
CA GLU A 89 10.95 1.93 -4.06
C GLU A 89 11.01 2.21 -2.55
N ILE A 90 11.89 1.52 -1.80
CA ILE A 90 11.94 1.66 -0.34
C ILE A 90 12.24 3.11 0.06
N ASP A 91 13.16 3.77 -0.63
CA ASP A 91 13.55 5.15 -0.33
C ASP A 91 12.37 6.13 -0.48
N ASP A 92 11.42 5.86 -1.40
CA ASP A 92 10.19 6.66 -1.53
C ASP A 92 9.27 6.46 -0.32
N VAL A 93 9.17 5.24 0.21
CA VAL A 93 8.37 4.96 1.40
C VAL A 93 9.04 5.54 2.66
N GLU A 94 10.36 5.41 2.80
CA GLU A 94 11.13 6.02 3.88
C GLU A 94 10.98 7.55 3.86
N PHE A 95 11.00 8.18 2.68
CA PHE A 95 10.72 9.62 2.56
C PHE A 95 9.34 9.99 3.11
N ALA A 96 8.31 9.21 2.81
CA ALA A 96 6.96 9.45 3.33
C ALA A 96 6.90 9.33 4.86
N ILE A 97 7.56 8.31 5.41
CA ILE A 97 7.68 8.06 6.86
C ILE A 97 8.40 9.23 7.54
N ASP A 98 9.52 9.69 6.99
CA ASP A 98 10.29 10.79 7.57
C ASP A 98 9.52 12.11 7.54
N ARG A 99 8.74 12.36 6.49
CA ARG A 99 7.83 13.51 6.43
C ARG A 99 6.73 13.43 7.47
N TYR A 100 6.17 12.25 7.71
CA TYR A 100 5.21 12.03 8.78
C TYR A 100 5.83 12.28 10.16
N ARG A 101 7.03 11.73 10.44
CA ARG A 101 7.77 11.95 11.69
C ARG A 101 8.09 13.43 11.91
N GLN A 102 8.57 14.13 10.88
CA GLN A 102 8.83 15.57 10.94
C GLN A 102 7.56 16.35 11.28
N TRP A 103 6.43 16.02 10.67
CA TRP A 103 5.15 16.62 10.99
C TRP A 103 4.71 16.37 12.44
N GLN A 104 4.84 15.14 12.93
CA GLN A 104 4.56 14.79 14.33
C GLN A 104 5.46 15.51 15.34
N SER A 105 6.71 15.80 14.98
CA SER A 105 7.68 16.47 15.85
C SER A 105 7.44 17.97 16.04
N GLN A 106 6.51 18.57 15.29
CA GLN A 106 6.19 20.00 15.39
C GLN A 106 5.58 20.30 16.77
N SER A 107 5.94 21.45 17.35
CA SER A 107 5.39 21.88 18.65
C SER A 107 3.87 22.06 18.62
N ILE A 108 3.33 22.47 17.46
CA ILE A 108 1.90 22.57 17.18
C ILE A 108 1.68 22.04 15.75
N PRO A 109 1.44 20.73 15.57
CA PRO A 109 1.24 20.15 14.24
C PRO A 109 -0.04 20.69 13.61
N ASN A 110 0.04 21.12 12.34
CA ASN A 110 -1.16 21.39 11.55
C ASN A 110 -2.04 20.12 11.49
N LYS A 111 -3.35 20.25 11.64
CA LYS A 111 -4.28 19.12 11.52
C LYS A 111 -4.93 19.11 10.14
N TYR A 112 -4.78 18.00 9.43
CA TYR A 112 -5.23 17.86 8.05
C TYR A 112 -6.48 16.98 7.97
N LEU A 113 -7.67 17.61 7.99
CA LEU A 113 -8.95 16.88 7.85
C LEU A 113 -9.20 16.35 6.42
N LEU A 114 -8.37 16.76 5.47
CA LEU A 114 -8.23 16.19 4.13
C LEU A 114 -6.77 15.78 3.96
N THR A 115 -6.53 14.68 3.25
CA THR A 115 -5.17 14.18 3.02
C THR A 115 -4.30 15.25 2.36
N GLN A 116 -3.22 15.62 3.03
CA GLN A 116 -2.17 16.48 2.50
C GLN A 116 -1.12 15.60 1.80
N ALA A 117 -0.97 15.74 0.49
CA ALA A 117 -0.03 14.94 -0.28
C ALA A 117 1.42 15.13 0.20
N VAL A 118 2.20 14.04 0.19
CA VAL A 118 3.63 13.99 0.53
C VAL A 118 4.46 13.62 -0.70
N ASN A 119 4.30 12.40 -1.20
CA ASN A 119 4.95 11.87 -2.40
C ASN A 119 4.16 10.70 -2.98
N GLU A 120 4.63 10.16 -4.10
CA GLU A 120 4.06 8.99 -4.76
C GLU A 120 5.15 8.21 -5.51
N TYR A 121 4.94 6.91 -5.72
CA TYR A 121 5.73 6.10 -6.63
C TYR A 121 4.83 5.23 -7.51
N VAL A 122 5.29 4.96 -8.73
CA VAL A 122 4.65 4.01 -9.65
C VAL A 122 5.25 2.64 -9.37
N SER A 123 4.40 1.66 -9.04
CA SER A 123 4.89 0.33 -8.68
C SER A 123 5.52 -0.37 -9.88
N GLU A 124 6.77 -0.82 -9.73
CA GLU A 124 7.46 -1.69 -10.67
C GLU A 124 6.78 -3.06 -10.73
N TRP A 125 6.30 -3.55 -9.59
CA TRP A 125 5.60 -4.82 -9.50
C TRP A 125 4.20 -4.76 -10.12
N MET A 126 3.42 -3.75 -9.71
CA MET A 126 2.07 -3.55 -10.20
C MET A 126 2.05 -2.54 -11.34
N ASN A 127 2.31 -3.02 -12.56
CA ASN A 127 2.27 -2.16 -13.74
C ASN A 127 0.92 -1.41 -13.85
N GLY A 128 1.00 -0.08 -13.97
CA GLY A 128 -0.17 0.80 -14.03
C GLY A 128 -0.79 1.13 -12.68
N VAL A 129 -0.08 0.91 -11.57
CA VAL A 129 -0.50 1.33 -10.22
C VAL A 129 0.46 2.34 -9.64
N THR A 130 -0.10 3.34 -8.97
CA THR A 130 0.63 4.36 -8.21
C THR A 130 0.20 4.31 -6.75
N PHE A 131 1.17 4.29 -5.85
CA PHE A 131 0.97 4.47 -4.42
C PHE A 131 1.24 5.92 -4.05
N LYS A 132 0.27 6.59 -3.44
CA LYS A 132 0.34 8.01 -3.07
C LYS A 132 0.26 8.14 -1.56
N PHE A 133 1.25 8.79 -0.97
CA PHE A 133 1.34 9.01 0.47
C PHE A 133 0.87 10.40 0.84
N GLY A 134 0.26 10.51 2.01
CA GLY A 134 -0.18 11.79 2.53
C GLY A 134 -0.36 11.81 4.03
N LEU A 135 -0.50 12.99 4.60
CA LEU A 135 -0.73 13.22 6.01
C LEU A 135 -2.22 13.47 6.25
N TYR A 136 -2.78 12.83 7.28
CA TYR A 136 -4.18 12.97 7.63
C TYR A 136 -4.37 13.02 9.14
N SER A 137 -5.31 13.85 9.60
CA SER A 137 -5.74 13.93 10.99
C SER A 137 -7.23 13.71 11.10
N THR A 138 -7.67 12.93 12.09
CA THR A 138 -9.09 12.86 12.45
C THR A 138 -9.53 14.15 13.13
N LYS A 139 -10.85 14.36 13.24
CA LYS A 139 -11.42 15.46 14.02
C LYS A 139 -11.05 15.37 15.49
N GLN A 140 -10.82 14.16 15.99
CA GLN A 140 -10.40 13.85 17.35
C GLN A 140 -8.88 14.02 17.54
N GLY A 141 -8.14 14.38 16.48
CA GLY A 141 -6.73 14.74 16.54
C GLY A 141 -5.76 13.58 16.38
N GLN A 142 -6.24 12.37 16.06
CA GLN A 142 -5.38 11.23 15.74
C GLN A 142 -4.78 11.40 14.36
N ASP A 143 -3.46 11.22 14.27
CA ASP A 143 -2.70 11.48 13.06
C ASP A 143 -2.27 10.18 12.38
N PHE A 144 -2.34 10.17 11.06
CA PHE A 144 -2.08 9.01 10.22
C PHE A 144 -1.19 9.35 9.02
N LEU A 145 -0.36 8.40 8.64
CA LEU A 145 0.17 8.31 7.28
C LEU A 145 -0.91 7.62 6.43
N SER A 146 -1.52 8.36 5.50
CA SER A 146 -2.49 7.83 4.56
C SER A 146 -1.79 7.29 3.32
N VAL A 147 -2.25 6.15 2.83
CA VAL A 147 -1.81 5.58 1.56
C VAL A 147 -3.01 5.42 0.65
N CYS A 148 -2.93 6.05 -0.52
CA CYS A 148 -3.88 5.89 -1.61
C CYS A 148 -3.27 4.97 -2.67
N TYR A 149 -4.04 3.98 -3.06
CA TYR A 149 -3.76 3.09 -4.17
C TYR A 149 -4.59 3.53 -5.39
N GLU A 150 -3.93 3.86 -6.50
CA GLU A 150 -4.55 4.38 -7.72
C GLU A 150 -4.16 3.56 -8.94
N PHE A 151 -5.14 3.13 -9.74
CA PHE A 151 -4.90 2.64 -11.09
C PHE A 151 -4.68 3.82 -12.04
N SER A 152 -3.60 3.78 -12.83
CA SER A 152 -3.23 4.83 -13.79
C SER A 152 -4.35 5.18 -14.79
N ALA A 153 -5.21 4.20 -15.10
CA ALA A 153 -6.36 4.40 -15.98
C ALA A 153 -7.48 5.25 -15.36
N SER A 154 -7.67 5.18 -14.04
CA SER A 154 -8.75 5.90 -13.34
C SER A 154 -8.33 7.30 -12.90
N LYS A 155 -7.03 7.51 -12.60
CA LYS A 155 -6.50 8.74 -11.99
C LYS A 155 -7.22 9.15 -10.69
N THR A 156 -7.82 8.17 -10.03
CA THR A 156 -8.57 8.35 -8.80
C THR A 156 -8.18 7.25 -7.81
N CYS A 157 -8.02 7.64 -6.55
CA CYS A 157 -7.80 6.69 -5.46
C CYS A 157 -8.90 5.64 -5.48
N THR A 158 -8.49 4.39 -5.70
CA THR A 158 -9.41 3.25 -5.67
C THR A 158 -9.70 2.89 -4.22
N PHE A 159 -8.66 2.88 -3.39
CA PHE A 159 -8.77 2.71 -1.95
C PHE A 159 -7.79 3.63 -1.23
N THR A 160 -8.18 4.08 -0.04
CA THR A 160 -7.31 4.80 0.90
C THR A 160 -7.37 4.10 2.24
N TYR A 161 -6.20 3.81 2.80
CA TYR A 161 -6.06 3.24 4.13
C TYR A 161 -5.05 4.06 4.92
N MET A 162 -5.10 3.90 6.24
CA MET A 162 -4.34 4.71 7.17
C MET A 162 -3.35 3.84 7.93
N ILE A 163 -2.21 4.41 8.31
CA ILE A 163 -1.20 3.78 9.15
C ILE A 163 -0.97 4.72 10.33
N ASP A 164 -1.29 4.26 11.53
CA ASP A 164 -1.10 5.05 12.76
C ASP A 164 0.38 5.17 13.13
N ALA A 165 0.71 6.05 14.07
CA ALA A 165 2.08 6.33 14.48
C ALA A 165 2.88 5.07 14.88
N GLN A 166 2.26 4.14 15.63
CA GLN A 166 2.95 2.93 16.04
C GLN A 166 3.27 2.04 14.83
N ASN A 167 2.31 1.89 13.93
CA ASN A 167 2.46 1.05 12.75
C ASN A 167 3.39 1.68 11.69
N VAL A 168 3.52 3.01 11.67
CA VAL A 168 4.55 3.71 10.86
C VAL A 168 5.95 3.32 11.31
N GLU A 169 6.20 3.26 12.62
CA GLU A 169 7.52 2.86 13.14
C GLU A 169 7.82 1.38 12.87
N ILE A 170 6.82 0.49 13.03
CA ILE A 170 6.99 -0.94 12.70
C ILE A 170 7.27 -1.11 11.20
N LEU A 171 6.57 -0.36 10.34
CA LEU A 171 6.83 -0.38 8.90
C LEU A 171 8.26 0.05 8.59
N ALA A 172 8.75 1.12 9.22
CA ALA A 172 10.13 1.57 9.05
C ALA A 172 11.15 0.50 9.46
N ASP A 173 10.91 -0.17 10.59
CA ASP A 173 11.78 -1.26 11.07
C ASP A 173 11.79 -2.46 10.11
N ASP A 174 10.62 -2.84 9.58
CA ASP A 174 10.52 -3.94 8.61
C ASP A 174 11.23 -3.60 7.29
N LEU A 175 11.13 -2.35 6.81
CA LEU A 175 11.87 -1.86 5.64
C LEU A 175 13.39 -1.85 5.87
N GLN A 176 13.84 -1.44 7.05
CA GLN A 176 15.26 -1.44 7.39
C GLN A 176 15.85 -2.85 7.40
N LYS A 177 15.16 -3.83 8.01
CA LYS A 177 15.58 -5.24 8.00
C LYS A 177 15.69 -5.77 6.58
N PHE A 178 14.69 -5.46 5.75
CA PHE A 178 14.68 -5.89 4.37
C PHE A 178 15.85 -5.31 3.55
N LYS A 179 16.20 -4.02 3.72
CA LYS A 179 17.41 -3.43 3.11
C LYS A 179 18.68 -4.15 3.56
N GLN A 180 18.79 -4.51 4.83
CA GLN A 180 19.96 -5.22 5.36
C GLN A 180 20.11 -6.62 4.75
N GLU A 181 19.02 -7.39 4.70
CA GLU A 181 19.01 -8.73 4.10
C GLU A 181 19.37 -8.71 2.60
N SER A 182 18.86 -7.71 1.86
CA SER A 182 19.19 -7.55 0.44
C SER A 182 20.68 -7.26 0.21
N LEU A 183 21.30 -6.44 1.06
CA LEU A 183 22.73 -6.14 1.01
C LEU A 183 23.61 -7.38 1.33
N GLU A 184 23.18 -8.22 2.27
CA GLU A 184 23.87 -9.46 2.63
C GLU A 184 23.84 -10.51 1.51
N LEU A 185 22.78 -10.53 0.69
CA LEU A 185 22.64 -11.45 -0.45
C LEU A 185 23.31 -10.93 -1.74
N GLY A 186 23.62 -9.63 -1.82
CA GLY A 186 24.27 -8.99 -2.96
C GLY A 186 25.79 -8.80 -2.84
N SER A 187 26.42 -9.29 -1.76
CA SER A 187 27.87 -9.18 -1.46
C SER A 187 28.60 -10.52 -1.64
#